data_AF-A0AA86IX08-F1
#
_entry.id   AF-A0AA86IX08-F1
#
_cell.length_a   1.000
_cell.length_b   1.000
_cell.length_c   1.000
_cell.angle_alpha   90.00
_cell.angle_beta   90.00
_cell.angle_gamma   90.00
#
_symmetry.space_group_name_H-M   'P 1'
#
loop_
_entity.id
_entity.type
_entity.pdbx_description
1 polymer ?
#
loop_
_entity_poly.entity_id
_entity_poly.type
_entity_poly.pdbx_seq_one_letter_code
_entity_poly.pdbx_strand_id
1 'polypeptide(L)'
;MFTLYMRWDAERELTPGDIQFILSPQDALNMASIFYELDYLEYDHNNRILPHSVPKRREGIYHQFATQPYKRKRLAEYDGLYDEVKWNLEHGWMVGVNTQENWDHFRNPFYFDDDSNLIYDCFMDTYGDGFQEAVRQIYEYSLSEHQGRKPSPTVKEHYSDAPIQHVQAGNTINSEAAGRLLAAGGIYNANSEEFRQTAEQLGGDALKGYDGFLNHTSGIMVAAASLLVIRNPMAAEELTSYLGKYKKAHVLLHDVNVSNLNYVRRDRAEYAVLRDEFNSSVRPTFLKSLTDHPDALSTFDSNNLLRLADGKVPFGWQVHHKIPLDDSGTNALDNLILIQNSPYHSALSKTQAIISKDLPYNASTNVLWPSPNGVIYPVEK
;
A
#
# COMPACT_ATOMS: atom_id res chain seq x y z
N MET A 1 -13.33 2.29 -20.48
CA MET A 1 -14.52 2.71 -19.71
C MET A 1 -14.70 1.67 -18.63
N PHE A 2 -15.03 2.06 -17.40
CA PHE A 2 -15.28 1.06 -16.35
C PHE A 2 -16.48 0.17 -16.71
N THR A 3 -16.29 -1.15 -16.65
CA THR A 3 -17.30 -2.15 -16.97
C THR A 3 -17.24 -3.30 -15.95
N LEU A 4 -18.41 -3.72 -15.48
CA LEU A 4 -18.57 -4.98 -14.74
C LEU A 4 -18.80 -6.12 -15.72
N TYR A 5 -18.16 -7.24 -15.46
CA TYR A 5 -18.35 -8.50 -16.16
C TYR A 5 -18.69 -9.59 -15.17
N MET A 6 -19.65 -10.45 -15.50
CA MET A 6 -19.67 -11.78 -14.88
C MET A 6 -18.45 -12.56 -15.37
N ARG A 7 -17.97 -13.48 -14.55
CA ARG A 7 -16.75 -14.23 -14.83
C ARG A 7 -16.73 -14.89 -16.21
N TRP A 8 -17.81 -15.56 -16.62
CA TRP A 8 -17.89 -16.23 -17.94
C TRP A 8 -17.97 -15.27 -19.12
N ASP A 9 -18.44 -14.03 -18.90
CA ASP A 9 -18.40 -12.98 -19.93
C ASP A 9 -16.98 -12.42 -20.02
N ALA A 10 -16.31 -12.19 -18.88
CA ALA A 10 -14.92 -11.77 -18.82
C ALA A 10 -13.97 -12.75 -19.53
N GLU A 11 -14.18 -14.06 -19.33
CA GLU A 11 -13.42 -15.13 -20.00
C GLU A 11 -13.46 -15.00 -21.53
N ARG A 12 -14.57 -14.54 -22.10
CA ARG A 12 -14.81 -14.51 -23.55
C ARG A 12 -14.53 -13.15 -24.18
N GLU A 13 -14.70 -12.07 -23.42
CA GLU A 13 -14.64 -10.70 -23.93
C GLU A 13 -13.30 -10.01 -23.65
N LEU A 14 -12.60 -10.39 -22.58
CA LEU A 14 -11.32 -9.76 -22.24
C LEU A 14 -10.19 -10.41 -23.02
N THR A 15 -9.30 -9.58 -23.57
CA THR A 15 -8.03 -10.06 -24.09
C THR A 15 -7.07 -10.34 -22.93
N PRO A 16 -6.01 -11.16 -23.13
CA PRO A 16 -5.05 -11.45 -22.06
C PRO A 16 -4.42 -10.17 -21.47
N GLY A 17 -4.25 -9.14 -22.29
CA GLY A 17 -3.72 -7.85 -21.86
C GLY A 17 -4.67 -7.05 -20.98
N ASP A 18 -5.98 -7.22 -21.10
CA ASP A 18 -6.97 -6.45 -20.33
C ASP A 18 -7.02 -6.87 -18.85
N ILE A 19 -6.54 -8.09 -18.54
CA ILE A 19 -6.52 -8.65 -17.17
C ILE A 19 -5.76 -7.75 -16.20
N GLN A 20 -4.71 -7.06 -16.66
CA GLN A 20 -3.97 -6.12 -15.80
C GLN A 20 -4.83 -4.92 -15.35
N PHE A 21 -5.92 -4.61 -16.05
CA PHE A 21 -6.82 -3.50 -15.73
C PHE A 21 -8.05 -3.92 -14.93
N ILE A 22 -8.10 -5.18 -14.47
CA ILE A 22 -9.04 -5.61 -13.44
C ILE A 22 -8.73 -4.83 -12.16
N LEU A 23 -9.77 -4.25 -11.56
CA LEU A 23 -9.71 -3.53 -10.31
C LEU A 23 -9.79 -4.48 -9.11
N SER A 24 -9.27 -4.04 -7.96
CA SER A 24 -9.51 -4.70 -6.67
C SER A 24 -11.02 -4.79 -6.40
N PRO A 25 -11.51 -5.80 -5.66
CA PRO A 25 -12.93 -5.92 -5.37
C PRO A 25 -13.54 -4.63 -4.77
N GLN A 26 -12.81 -3.96 -3.86
CA GLN A 26 -13.25 -2.70 -3.28
C GLN A 26 -13.30 -1.56 -4.30
N ASP A 27 -12.29 -1.40 -5.15
CA ASP A 27 -12.28 -0.36 -6.19
C ASP A 27 -13.36 -0.62 -7.24
N ALA A 28 -13.56 -1.88 -7.62
CA ALA A 28 -14.62 -2.30 -8.51
C ALA A 28 -16.00 -1.97 -7.91
N LEU A 29 -16.22 -2.23 -6.60
CA LEU A 29 -17.48 -1.91 -5.93
C LEU A 29 -17.73 -0.40 -5.83
N ASN A 30 -16.67 0.38 -5.58
CA ASN A 30 -16.75 1.85 -5.55
C ASN A 30 -17.19 2.39 -6.93
N MET A 31 -16.58 1.88 -8.00
CA MET A 31 -16.94 2.25 -9.37
C MET A 31 -18.33 1.74 -9.74
N ALA A 32 -18.69 0.51 -9.35
CA ALA A 32 -20.02 -0.06 -9.55
C ALA A 32 -21.11 0.83 -8.93
N SER A 33 -20.87 1.32 -7.72
CA SER A 33 -21.81 2.21 -7.00
C SER A 33 -22.07 3.53 -7.73
N ILE A 34 -21.22 3.92 -8.67
CA ILE A 34 -21.39 5.13 -9.50
C ILE A 34 -22.11 4.79 -10.79
N PHE A 35 -21.60 3.79 -11.53
CA PHE A 35 -22.01 3.51 -12.91
C PHE A 35 -23.20 2.56 -13.03
N TYR A 36 -23.52 1.81 -11.97
CA TYR A 36 -24.54 0.77 -11.98
C TYR A 36 -25.61 1.06 -10.92
N GLU A 37 -26.84 0.63 -11.19
CA GLU A 37 -27.93 0.75 -10.24
C GLU A 37 -27.86 -0.41 -9.24
N LEU A 38 -27.57 -0.07 -7.98
CA LEU A 38 -27.38 -1.03 -6.90
C LEU A 38 -28.52 -1.02 -5.88
N ASP A 39 -29.47 -0.08 -5.97
CA ASP A 39 -30.69 -0.15 -5.17
C ASP A 39 -31.66 -1.15 -5.80
N TYR A 40 -31.89 -2.26 -5.10
CA TYR A 40 -32.84 -3.28 -5.53
C TYR A 40 -34.28 -2.74 -5.70
N LEU A 41 -34.62 -1.61 -5.05
CA LEU A 41 -35.94 -0.98 -5.17
C LEU A 41 -36.19 -0.32 -6.52
N GLU A 42 -35.14 -0.01 -7.29
CA GLU A 42 -35.25 0.56 -8.64
C GLU A 42 -35.60 -0.50 -9.71
N TYR A 43 -35.70 -1.76 -9.31
CA TYR A 43 -36.04 -2.88 -10.18
C TYR A 43 -37.46 -3.37 -9.90
N ASP A 44 -38.37 -3.06 -10.82
CA ASP A 44 -39.77 -3.48 -10.73
C ASP A 44 -40.01 -4.84 -11.43
N HIS A 45 -41.29 -5.23 -11.56
CA HIS A 45 -41.69 -6.47 -12.22
C HIS A 45 -41.41 -6.49 -13.74
N ASN A 46 -41.26 -5.33 -14.38
CA ASN A 46 -40.99 -5.20 -15.81
C ASN A 46 -39.48 -5.04 -16.10
N ASN A 47 -38.70 -4.68 -15.08
CA ASN A 47 -37.25 -4.50 -15.15
C ASN A 47 -36.56 -5.30 -14.02
N ARG A 48 -36.83 -6.61 -13.93
CA ARG A 48 -36.21 -7.48 -12.93
C ARG A 48 -34.75 -7.76 -13.29
N ILE A 49 -33.90 -7.82 -12.26
CA ILE A 49 -32.54 -8.31 -12.39
C ILE A 49 -32.60 -9.80 -12.67
N LEU A 50 -31.92 -10.23 -13.73
CA LEU A 50 -31.77 -11.65 -14.00
C LEU A 50 -30.80 -12.24 -12.96
N PRO A 51 -31.12 -13.40 -12.37
CA PRO A 51 -30.15 -14.09 -11.53
C PRO A 51 -28.82 -14.22 -12.26
N HIS A 52 -27.72 -13.99 -11.54
CA HIS A 52 -26.37 -14.12 -12.10
C HIS A 52 -26.09 -13.14 -13.26
N SER A 53 -26.68 -11.96 -13.27
CA SER A 53 -26.37 -10.92 -14.26
C SER A 53 -25.70 -9.71 -13.63
N VAL A 54 -24.96 -8.95 -14.43
CA VAL A 54 -24.49 -7.63 -14.01
C VAL A 54 -25.69 -6.70 -13.80
N PRO A 55 -25.69 -5.83 -12.77
CA PRO A 55 -26.77 -4.87 -12.57
C PRO A 55 -26.94 -3.95 -13.79
N LYS A 56 -28.07 -3.24 -13.86
CA LYS A 56 -28.32 -2.29 -14.95
C LYS A 56 -27.35 -1.11 -14.82
N ARG A 57 -26.66 -0.79 -15.92
CA ARG A 57 -25.86 0.43 -15.99
C ARG A 57 -26.78 1.66 -15.97
N ARG A 58 -26.41 2.69 -15.20
CA ARG A 58 -27.14 3.96 -15.14
C ARG A 58 -26.99 4.71 -16.46
N GLU A 59 -28.10 5.23 -16.97
CA GLU A 59 -28.12 6.01 -18.21
C GLU A 59 -27.52 7.42 -17.97
N GLY A 60 -26.77 7.93 -18.95
CA GLY A 60 -26.19 9.27 -18.89
C GLY A 60 -24.97 9.45 -17.98
N ILE A 61 -24.48 8.39 -17.32
CA ILE A 61 -23.30 8.44 -16.44
C ILE A 61 -22.05 7.99 -17.22
N TYR A 62 -21.24 8.96 -17.66
CA TYR A 62 -20.06 8.71 -18.49
C TYR A 62 -18.71 8.87 -17.77
N HIS A 63 -18.70 9.45 -16.57
CA HIS A 63 -17.47 9.70 -15.79
C HIS A 63 -17.73 9.54 -14.29
N GLN A 64 -16.70 9.19 -13.53
CA GLN A 64 -16.82 8.80 -12.11
C GLN A 64 -17.28 9.93 -11.17
N PHE A 65 -17.19 11.18 -11.62
CA PHE A 65 -17.61 12.36 -10.86
C PHE A 65 -19.01 12.87 -11.24
N ALA A 66 -19.71 12.17 -12.16
CA ALA A 66 -21.01 12.61 -12.68
C ALA A 66 -22.12 12.56 -11.64
N THR A 67 -22.02 11.66 -10.67
CA THR A 67 -23.04 11.42 -9.64
C THR A 67 -22.41 10.94 -8.34
N GLN A 68 -23.16 11.06 -7.25
CA GLN A 68 -22.74 10.44 -5.99
C GLN A 68 -22.81 8.92 -6.09
N PRO A 69 -21.82 8.19 -5.57
CA PRO A 69 -21.91 6.74 -5.44
C PRO A 69 -23.13 6.35 -4.60
N TYR A 70 -23.80 5.27 -5.00
CA TYR A 70 -24.76 4.59 -4.15
C TYR A 70 -24.09 4.25 -2.81
N LYS A 71 -24.79 4.52 -1.72
CA LYS A 71 -24.33 4.19 -0.36
C LYS A 71 -25.14 3.02 0.13
N ARG A 72 -24.46 1.97 0.59
CA ARG A 72 -25.11 0.83 1.23
C ARG A 72 -26.09 1.30 2.30
N LYS A 73 -27.29 0.72 2.33
CA LYS A 73 -28.29 0.97 3.37
C LYS A 73 -27.76 0.56 4.75
N ARG A 74 -28.43 1.00 5.82
CA ARG A 74 -27.98 0.70 7.19
C ARG A 74 -27.98 -0.80 7.42
N LEU A 75 -27.18 -1.29 8.37
CA LEU A 75 -27.05 -2.73 8.65
C LEU A 75 -28.40 -3.43 8.93
N ALA A 76 -29.38 -2.71 9.50
CA ALA A 76 -30.72 -3.22 9.76
C ALA A 76 -31.65 -3.27 8.54
N GLU A 77 -31.23 -2.67 7.42
CA GLU A 77 -32.01 -2.58 6.19
C GLU A 77 -31.49 -3.60 5.17
N TYR A 78 -32.40 -4.23 4.45
CA TYR A 78 -32.05 -5.14 3.37
C TYR A 78 -31.46 -4.36 2.19
N ASP A 79 -30.29 -4.77 1.73
CA ASP A 79 -29.60 -4.20 0.57
C ASP A 79 -29.02 -5.32 -0.31
N GLY A 80 -29.87 -6.29 -0.64
CA GLY A 80 -29.43 -7.57 -1.18
C GLY A 80 -28.67 -7.48 -2.50
N LEU A 81 -29.03 -6.53 -3.37
CA LEU A 81 -28.32 -6.34 -4.63
C LEU A 81 -26.90 -5.80 -4.42
N TYR A 82 -26.76 -4.78 -3.58
CA TYR A 82 -25.43 -4.26 -3.22
C TYR A 82 -24.57 -5.35 -2.58
N ASP A 83 -25.13 -6.07 -1.62
CA ASP A 83 -24.43 -7.13 -0.88
C ASP A 83 -24.05 -8.31 -1.82
N GLU A 84 -24.91 -8.66 -2.78
CA GLU A 84 -24.63 -9.66 -3.81
C GLU A 84 -23.50 -9.22 -4.75
N VAL A 85 -23.54 -7.98 -5.25
CA VAL A 85 -22.47 -7.44 -6.11
C VAL A 85 -21.14 -7.41 -5.35
N LYS A 86 -21.14 -6.95 -4.11
CA LYS A 86 -19.96 -6.98 -3.23
C LYS A 86 -19.42 -8.39 -3.08
N TRP A 87 -20.28 -9.35 -2.73
CA TRP A 87 -19.87 -10.75 -2.56
C TRP A 87 -19.31 -11.35 -3.84
N ASN A 88 -19.95 -11.10 -4.99
CA ASN A 88 -19.50 -11.59 -6.29
C ASN A 88 -18.13 -11.01 -6.69
N LEU A 89 -17.88 -9.72 -6.41
CA LEU A 89 -16.58 -9.09 -6.63
C LEU A 89 -15.51 -9.68 -5.71
N GLU A 90 -15.81 -9.86 -4.41
CA GLU A 90 -14.87 -10.41 -3.42
C GLU A 90 -14.45 -11.87 -3.69
N HIS A 91 -15.28 -12.62 -4.41
CA HIS A 91 -15.03 -14.02 -4.75
C HIS A 91 -14.71 -14.24 -6.24
N GLY A 92 -14.60 -13.16 -7.03
CA GLY A 92 -14.27 -13.22 -8.46
C GLY A 92 -15.33 -13.84 -9.38
N TRP A 93 -16.58 -13.95 -8.91
CA TRP A 93 -17.74 -14.29 -9.76
C TRP A 93 -18.13 -13.12 -10.67
N MET A 94 -17.76 -11.91 -10.25
CA MET A 94 -17.84 -10.69 -11.03
C MET A 94 -16.49 -9.97 -10.93
N VAL A 95 -16.10 -9.28 -12.01
CA VAL A 95 -14.89 -8.44 -12.03
C VAL A 95 -15.23 -7.07 -12.59
N GLY A 96 -14.59 -6.04 -12.04
CA GLY A 96 -14.64 -4.68 -12.58
C GLY A 96 -13.36 -4.38 -13.35
N VAL A 97 -13.47 -3.96 -14.61
CA VAL A 97 -12.33 -3.66 -15.47
C VAL A 97 -12.37 -2.19 -15.86
N ASN A 98 -11.23 -1.50 -15.79
CA ASN A 98 -11.12 -0.13 -16.29
C ASN A 98 -9.92 0.07 -17.21
N THR A 99 -10.11 -0.18 -18.51
CA THR A 99 -9.08 0.00 -19.54
C THR A 99 -8.85 1.45 -19.98
N GLN A 100 -9.58 2.42 -19.41
CA GLN A 100 -9.41 3.85 -19.76
C GLN A 100 -8.44 4.58 -18.84
N GLU A 101 -8.08 3.98 -17.72
CA GLU A 101 -7.09 4.51 -16.80
C GLU A 101 -5.81 3.71 -16.94
N ASN A 102 -4.68 4.36 -16.68
CA ASN A 102 -3.41 3.68 -16.65
C ASN A 102 -3.37 2.69 -15.48
N TRP A 103 -2.50 1.69 -15.60
CA TRP A 103 -2.33 0.68 -14.58
C TRP A 103 -1.80 1.31 -13.28
N ASP A 104 -2.44 1.00 -12.16
CA ASP A 104 -2.10 1.50 -10.84
C ASP A 104 -2.01 0.34 -9.82
N HIS A 105 -0.85 0.16 -9.19
CA HIS A 105 -0.63 -0.87 -8.16
C HIS A 105 -1.64 -0.84 -7.00
N PHE A 106 -2.19 0.32 -6.65
CA PHE A 106 -3.16 0.42 -5.54
C PHE A 106 -4.53 -0.12 -5.90
N ARG A 107 -4.88 -0.07 -7.19
CA ARG A 107 -6.22 -0.38 -7.70
C ARG A 107 -6.24 -1.65 -8.53
N ASN A 108 -5.12 -2.02 -9.13
CA ASN A 108 -4.96 -3.15 -10.03
C ASN A 108 -4.09 -4.22 -9.35
N PRO A 109 -4.69 -5.29 -8.83
CA PRO A 109 -3.95 -6.34 -8.14
C PRO A 109 -3.17 -7.26 -9.07
N PHE A 110 -3.32 -7.12 -10.39
CA PHE A 110 -2.66 -7.97 -11.38
C PHE A 110 -1.78 -7.16 -12.32
N TYR A 111 -0.60 -7.69 -12.64
CA TYR A 111 0.29 -7.12 -13.65
C TYR A 111 1.11 -8.21 -14.36
N PHE A 112 1.67 -7.88 -15.52
CA PHE A 112 2.61 -8.73 -16.25
C PHE A 112 4.04 -8.32 -15.93
N ASP A 113 4.85 -9.27 -15.44
CA ASP A 113 6.29 -9.06 -15.20
C ASP A 113 7.10 -8.96 -16.51
N ASP A 114 8.41 -8.78 -16.39
CA ASP A 114 9.33 -8.64 -17.52
C ASP A 114 9.35 -9.89 -18.43
N ASP A 115 8.94 -11.05 -17.90
CA ASP A 115 8.83 -12.32 -18.61
C ASP A 115 7.38 -12.59 -19.11
N SER A 116 6.51 -11.58 -19.06
CA SER A 116 5.10 -11.64 -19.42
C SER A 116 4.29 -12.68 -18.64
N ASN A 117 4.67 -12.97 -17.39
CA ASN A 117 3.88 -13.79 -16.48
C ASN A 117 2.90 -12.95 -15.69
N LEU A 118 1.69 -13.48 -15.48
CA LEU A 118 0.67 -12.83 -14.67
C LEU A 118 1.03 -12.95 -13.19
N ILE A 119 1.35 -11.81 -12.58
CA ILE A 119 1.63 -11.66 -11.16
C ILE A 119 0.41 -11.09 -10.46
N TYR A 120 0.09 -11.67 -9.29
CA TYR A 120 -0.85 -11.09 -8.34
C TYR A 120 -0.05 -10.41 -7.23
N ASP A 121 -0.31 -9.12 -7.03
CA ASP A 121 0.30 -8.26 -6.02
C ASP A 121 -0.75 -7.23 -5.59
N CYS A 122 -1.70 -7.70 -4.79
CA CYS A 122 -2.79 -6.89 -4.28
C CYS A 122 -2.32 -6.04 -3.11
N PHE A 123 -2.36 -4.72 -3.30
CA PHE A 123 -2.08 -3.79 -2.24
C PHE A 123 -3.14 -3.93 -1.12
N MET A 124 -2.72 -4.40 0.06
CA MET A 124 -3.59 -4.77 1.20
C MET A 124 -4.52 -5.95 0.88
N ASP A 125 -3.94 -7.14 0.70
CA ASP A 125 -4.65 -8.39 0.43
C ASP A 125 -5.61 -8.78 1.57
N THR A 126 -6.86 -8.32 1.48
CA THR A 126 -7.92 -8.56 2.48
C THR A 126 -8.99 -9.54 2.01
N TYR A 127 -8.86 -10.07 0.79
CA TYR A 127 -9.85 -10.96 0.18
C TYR A 127 -9.37 -12.40 0.26
N GLY A 128 -10.29 -13.35 0.27
CA GLY A 128 -9.91 -14.77 0.19
C GLY A 128 -9.31 -15.11 -1.17
N ASP A 129 -8.59 -16.23 -1.24
CA ASP A 129 -7.94 -16.74 -2.46
C ASP A 129 -8.89 -16.86 -3.67
N GLY A 130 -10.21 -16.94 -3.43
CA GLY A 130 -11.24 -17.08 -4.47
C GLY A 130 -11.18 -16.02 -5.57
N PHE A 131 -10.96 -14.75 -5.23
CA PHE A 131 -10.82 -13.69 -6.24
C PHE A 131 -9.57 -13.90 -7.11
N GLN A 132 -8.43 -14.17 -6.47
CA GLN A 132 -7.18 -14.40 -7.18
C GLN A 132 -7.32 -15.57 -8.18
N GLU A 133 -7.79 -16.70 -7.68
CA GLU A 133 -7.91 -17.93 -8.46
C GLU A 133 -8.93 -17.80 -9.59
N ALA A 134 -10.04 -17.09 -9.36
CA ALA A 134 -11.01 -16.81 -10.39
C ALA A 134 -10.40 -15.97 -11.53
N VAL A 135 -9.66 -14.91 -11.21
CA VAL A 135 -9.01 -14.07 -12.24
C VAL A 135 -7.90 -14.82 -12.98
N ARG A 136 -7.15 -15.69 -12.31
CA ARG A 136 -6.19 -16.59 -12.98
C ARG A 136 -6.88 -17.49 -13.99
N GLN A 137 -8.04 -18.04 -13.66
CA GLN A 137 -8.83 -18.86 -14.58
C GLN A 137 -9.36 -18.03 -15.77
N ILE A 138 -9.80 -16.78 -15.54
CA ILE A 138 -10.16 -15.85 -16.63
C ILE A 138 -8.96 -15.66 -17.58
N TYR A 139 -7.78 -15.40 -17.03
CA TYR A 139 -6.56 -15.21 -17.82
C TYR A 139 -6.16 -16.46 -18.60
N GLU A 140 -6.18 -17.64 -17.98
CA GLU A 140 -5.83 -18.90 -18.63
C GLU A 140 -6.77 -19.21 -19.80
N TYR A 141 -8.08 -19.01 -19.61
CA TYR A 141 -9.07 -19.19 -20.66
C TYR A 141 -8.84 -18.18 -21.80
N SER A 142 -8.75 -16.89 -21.48
CA SER A 142 -8.46 -15.83 -22.44
C SER A 142 -7.16 -16.10 -23.22
N LEU A 143 -6.10 -16.53 -22.54
CA LEU A 143 -4.82 -16.88 -23.17
C LEU A 143 -4.98 -18.04 -24.15
N SER A 144 -5.79 -19.04 -23.82
CA SER A 144 -6.05 -20.20 -24.70
C SER A 144 -6.80 -19.80 -25.98
N GLU A 145 -7.85 -18.98 -25.86
CA GLU A 145 -8.60 -18.44 -27.01
C GLU A 145 -7.71 -17.56 -27.90
N HIS A 146 -6.72 -16.89 -27.30
CA HIS A 146 -5.73 -16.07 -27.98
C HIS A 146 -4.45 -16.84 -28.37
N GLN A 147 -4.55 -18.16 -28.59
CA GLN A 147 -3.47 -19.03 -29.12
C GLN A 147 -2.20 -19.05 -28.25
N GLY A 148 -2.33 -18.83 -26.95
CA GLY A 148 -1.18 -18.79 -26.04
C GLY A 148 -0.33 -17.52 -26.15
N ARG A 149 -0.77 -16.50 -26.89
CA ARG A 149 0.00 -15.26 -27.07
C ARG A 149 -0.05 -14.43 -25.79
N LYS A 150 1.05 -14.49 -25.03
CA LYS A 150 1.23 -13.67 -23.83
C LYS A 150 1.23 -12.17 -24.18
N PRO A 151 0.62 -11.32 -23.33
CA PRO A 151 0.69 -9.87 -23.50
C PRO A 151 2.09 -9.33 -23.19
N SER A 152 2.37 -8.09 -23.61
CA SER A 152 3.59 -7.40 -23.21
C SER A 152 3.62 -7.12 -21.71
N PRO A 153 4.81 -6.96 -21.10
CA PRO A 153 4.95 -6.54 -19.70
C PRO A 153 4.12 -5.29 -19.41
N THR A 154 3.57 -5.22 -18.19
CA THR A 154 2.75 -4.08 -17.78
C THR A 154 3.60 -2.83 -17.70
N VAL A 155 3.21 -1.79 -18.43
CA VAL A 155 3.79 -0.45 -18.30
C VAL A 155 3.27 0.14 -17.00
N LYS A 156 4.04 -0.02 -15.92
CA LYS A 156 3.75 0.63 -14.65
C LYS A 156 3.96 2.12 -14.85
N GLU A 157 2.98 2.95 -14.52
CA GLU A 157 3.25 4.39 -14.42
C GLU A 157 4.47 4.55 -13.51
N HIS A 158 5.49 5.20 -14.03
CA HIS A 158 6.46 5.86 -13.17
C HIS A 158 5.63 6.88 -12.41
N TYR A 159 5.16 6.52 -11.21
CA TYR A 159 4.99 7.47 -10.13
C TYR A 159 6.26 8.29 -10.18
N SER A 160 6.14 9.49 -10.75
CA SER A 160 7.29 10.31 -11.10
C SER A 160 8.25 10.24 -9.94
N ASP A 161 9.49 9.86 -10.24
CA ASP A 161 10.61 10.35 -9.48
C ASP A 161 10.31 11.84 -9.31
N ALA A 162 9.85 12.22 -8.10
CA ALA A 162 9.75 13.62 -7.70
C ALA A 162 11.04 14.25 -8.18
N PRO A 163 10.99 15.45 -8.80
CA PRO A 163 12.12 15.97 -9.57
C PRO A 163 13.35 15.71 -8.75
N ILE A 164 14.25 14.86 -9.27
CA ILE A 164 15.60 14.77 -8.78
C ILE A 164 16.11 16.19 -9.07
N GLN A 165 15.83 17.11 -8.15
CA GLN A 165 16.64 18.29 -7.99
C GLN A 165 18.03 17.70 -7.96
N HIS A 166 18.77 17.98 -9.04
CA HIS A 166 20.13 17.59 -9.23
C HIS A 166 20.79 17.56 -7.86
N VAL A 167 20.97 16.36 -7.30
CA VAL A 167 21.86 16.15 -6.17
C VAL A 167 23.17 16.61 -6.76
N GLN A 168 23.54 17.83 -6.39
CA GLN A 168 24.77 18.43 -6.82
C GLN A 168 25.84 17.39 -6.53
N ALA A 169 26.58 17.01 -7.56
CA ALA A 169 27.81 16.27 -7.40
C ALA A 169 28.65 16.99 -6.35
N GLY A 170 28.74 16.42 -5.14
CA GLY A 170 29.46 17.06 -4.05
C GLY A 170 29.00 16.66 -2.65
N ASN A 171 29.06 15.37 -2.31
CA ASN A 171 29.86 14.86 -1.17
C ASN A 171 29.58 13.37 -0.96
N THR A 172 30.65 12.60 -1.06
CA THR A 172 30.74 11.15 -0.97
C THR A 172 30.18 10.63 0.37
N ILE A 173 29.20 9.70 0.35
CA ILE A 173 28.67 8.98 1.54
C ILE A 173 29.68 7.89 1.99
N ASN A 174 30.95 8.26 2.10
CA ASN A 174 32.01 7.40 2.61
C ASN A 174 32.30 7.83 4.05
N SER A 175 31.46 7.36 4.98
CA SER A 175 31.58 7.65 6.41
C SER A 175 31.36 6.39 7.24
N GLU A 176 31.96 6.33 8.44
CA GLU A 176 31.73 5.22 9.37
C GLU A 176 30.25 5.06 9.74
N ALA A 177 29.49 6.16 9.79
CA ALA A 177 28.06 6.12 10.09
C ALA A 177 27.28 5.37 9.01
N ALA A 178 27.54 5.66 7.73
CA ALA A 178 26.95 4.93 6.62
C ALA A 178 27.32 3.44 6.66
N GLY A 179 28.58 3.14 7.02
CA GLY A 179 29.05 1.79 7.29
C GLY A 179 28.27 1.02 8.36
N ARG A 180 28.08 1.66 9.52
CA ARG A 180 27.34 1.07 10.65
C ARG A 180 25.86 0.85 10.31
N LEU A 181 25.25 1.78 9.57
CA LEU A 181 23.87 1.63 9.08
C LEU A 181 23.75 0.48 8.10
N LEU A 182 24.71 0.30 7.20
CA LEU A 182 24.75 -0.85 6.30
C LEU A 182 24.91 -2.16 7.09
N ALA A 183 25.76 -2.20 8.12
CA ALA A 183 25.92 -3.39 8.95
C ALA A 183 24.64 -3.73 9.73
N ALA A 184 23.98 -2.72 10.29
CA ALA A 184 22.68 -2.89 10.93
C ALA A 184 21.61 -3.39 9.93
N GLY A 185 21.57 -2.81 8.73
CA GLY A 185 20.70 -3.24 7.63
C GLY A 185 20.95 -4.68 7.19
N GLY A 186 22.22 -5.10 7.11
CA GLY A 186 22.62 -6.46 6.77
C GLY A 186 22.20 -7.49 7.82
N ILE A 187 22.37 -7.18 9.11
CA ILE A 187 21.87 -8.03 10.21
C ILE A 187 20.34 -8.11 10.15
N TYR A 188 19.68 -6.96 10.03
CA TYR A 188 18.22 -6.86 10.06
C TYR A 188 17.56 -7.63 8.93
N ASN A 189 18.09 -7.51 7.71
CA ASN A 189 17.55 -8.19 6.53
C ASN A 189 18.06 -9.64 6.41
N ALA A 190 18.79 -10.16 7.41
CA ALA A 190 19.49 -11.45 7.35
C ALA A 190 20.32 -11.62 6.06
N ASN A 191 20.89 -10.51 5.55
CA ASN A 191 21.62 -10.43 4.30
C ASN A 191 22.85 -9.53 4.47
N SER A 192 23.74 -9.93 5.37
CA SER A 192 24.97 -9.20 5.67
C SER A 192 25.93 -9.12 4.48
N GLU A 193 25.80 -9.99 3.49
CA GLU A 193 26.72 -10.04 2.36
C GLU A 193 26.44 -8.93 1.33
N GLU A 194 25.18 -8.72 0.91
CA GLU A 194 24.81 -7.62 -0.01
C GLU A 194 25.09 -6.24 0.60
N PHE A 195 24.82 -6.08 1.89
CA PHE A 195 25.04 -4.82 2.59
C PHE A 195 26.54 -4.55 2.80
N ARG A 196 27.35 -5.59 3.03
CA ARG A 196 28.81 -5.46 3.09
C ARG A 196 29.39 -5.06 1.74
N GLN A 197 28.93 -5.65 0.64
CA GLN A 197 29.35 -5.26 -0.72
C GLN A 197 29.03 -3.78 -1.00
N THR A 198 27.89 -3.30 -0.50
CA THR A 198 27.53 -1.88 -0.60
C THR A 198 28.51 -1.00 0.20
N ALA A 199 28.90 -1.42 1.41
CA ALA A 199 29.91 -0.70 2.21
C ALA A 199 31.29 -0.71 1.55
N GLU A 200 31.68 -1.82 0.92
CA GLU A 200 32.92 -1.95 0.14
C GLU A 200 32.91 -1.00 -1.08
N GLN A 201 31.78 -0.86 -1.77
CA GLN A 201 31.62 0.06 -2.90
C GLN A 201 31.67 1.53 -2.47
N LEU A 202 31.14 1.88 -1.30
CA LEU A 202 31.29 3.23 -0.72
C LEU A 202 32.74 3.51 -0.29
N GLY A 203 33.49 2.44 0.06
CA GLY A 203 34.92 2.47 0.34
C GLY A 203 35.29 3.03 1.72
N GLY A 204 36.60 3.20 1.95
CA GLY A 204 37.22 3.94 3.06
C GLY A 204 36.61 3.71 4.45
N ASP A 205 35.97 4.75 4.97
CA ASP A 205 35.41 4.83 6.32
C ASP A 205 34.07 4.10 6.44
N ALA A 206 33.30 3.94 5.34
CA ALA A 206 32.09 3.10 5.35
C ALA A 206 32.41 1.63 5.62
N LEU A 207 33.46 1.07 5.00
CA LEU A 207 33.85 -0.30 5.29
C LEU A 207 34.35 -0.47 6.74
N LYS A 208 35.12 0.51 7.26
CA LYS A 208 35.55 0.50 8.68
C LYS A 208 34.38 0.56 9.65
N GLY A 209 33.38 1.39 9.37
CA GLY A 209 32.16 1.49 10.18
C GLY A 209 31.36 0.19 10.18
N TYR A 210 31.29 -0.48 9.02
CA TYR A 210 30.63 -1.76 8.85
C TYR A 210 31.28 -2.87 9.70
N ASP A 211 32.60 -3.05 9.53
CA ASP A 211 33.36 -4.09 10.24
C ASP A 211 33.47 -3.78 11.75
N GLY A 212 33.60 -2.50 12.11
CA GLY A 212 33.63 -2.04 13.50
C GLY A 212 32.33 -2.35 14.25
N PHE A 213 31.17 -2.21 13.60
CA PHE A 213 29.88 -2.55 14.18
C PHE A 213 29.78 -4.05 14.53
N LEU A 214 30.24 -4.92 13.63
CA LEU A 214 30.17 -6.37 13.84
C LEU A 214 31.15 -6.87 14.91
N ASN A 215 32.35 -6.29 14.98
CA ASN A 215 33.38 -6.71 15.94
C ASN A 215 33.08 -6.35 17.41
N HIS A 216 32.28 -5.32 17.65
CA HIS A 216 31.88 -4.92 19.02
C HIS A 216 30.65 -5.67 19.55
N THR A 217 30.05 -6.55 18.74
CA THR A 217 28.72 -7.10 19.03
C THR A 217 28.78 -8.62 19.24
N SER A 218 29.24 -9.03 20.43
CA SER A 218 29.08 -10.41 20.90
C SER A 218 27.61 -10.68 21.26
N GLY A 219 26.91 -11.42 20.39
CA GLY A 219 25.81 -12.33 20.74
C GLY A 219 24.52 -11.70 21.32
N ILE A 220 23.48 -11.68 20.50
CA ILE A 220 22.05 -11.74 20.89
C ILE A 220 21.41 -10.47 21.50
N MET A 221 22.13 -9.41 21.90
CA MET A 221 21.49 -8.29 22.65
C MET A 221 21.59 -6.85 22.06
N VAL A 222 22.09 -6.63 20.83
CA VAL A 222 22.28 -5.24 20.30
C VAL A 222 21.67 -5.01 18.91
N ALA A 223 20.88 -5.92 18.37
CA ALA A 223 20.29 -5.77 17.03
C ALA A 223 19.16 -4.71 16.94
N ALA A 224 19.05 -3.84 17.95
CA ALA A 224 17.83 -3.12 18.26
C ALA A 224 17.94 -1.57 18.09
N ALA A 225 18.92 -0.93 18.69
CA ALA A 225 19.05 0.51 18.52
C ALA A 225 20.49 0.87 18.78
N SER A 226 21.05 1.68 17.92
CA SER A 226 22.31 2.36 18.09
C SER A 226 22.37 3.04 19.48
N LEU A 227 22.91 2.34 20.48
CA LEU A 227 23.29 2.91 21.76
C LEU A 227 24.71 3.45 21.66
N LEU A 228 24.84 4.66 21.11
CA LEU A 228 26.01 5.53 21.29
C LEU A 228 25.56 6.96 21.57
N VAL A 229 24.90 7.17 22.72
CA VAL A 229 24.66 8.52 23.28
C VAL A 229 25.88 9.04 24.05
N ILE A 230 27.01 8.34 24.04
CA ILE A 230 28.20 8.77 24.77
C ILE A 230 29.22 9.39 23.80
N ARG A 231 28.96 10.64 23.35
CA ARG A 231 29.96 11.73 23.15
C ARG A 231 29.79 12.70 21.97
N ASN A 232 28.83 12.60 21.05
CA ASN A 232 28.78 13.55 19.92
C ASN A 232 27.36 13.94 19.47
N PRO A 233 26.94 15.22 19.61
CA PRO A 233 25.60 15.67 19.23
C PRO A 233 25.32 15.64 17.71
N MET A 234 26.33 15.58 16.84
CA MET A 234 26.12 15.38 15.39
C MET A 234 25.62 13.96 15.03
N ALA A 235 25.83 12.97 15.90
CA ALA A 235 25.31 11.61 15.66
C ALA A 235 23.80 11.51 15.88
N ALA A 236 23.16 12.47 16.55
CA ALA A 236 21.73 12.43 16.86
C ALA A 236 20.85 12.58 15.61
N GLU A 237 21.29 13.33 14.60
CA GLU A 237 20.57 13.53 13.33
C GLU A 237 20.63 12.28 12.43
N GLU A 238 21.75 11.54 12.48
CA GLU A 238 21.94 10.28 11.76
C GLU A 238 21.18 9.10 12.42
N LEU A 239 20.87 9.21 13.71
CA LEU A 239 20.08 8.25 14.49
C LEU A 239 18.57 8.35 14.26
N THR A 240 18.10 9.47 13.71
CA THR A 240 16.72 9.66 13.27
C THR A 240 16.50 9.19 11.84
N SER A 241 17.46 8.51 11.19
CA SER A 241 17.31 8.07 9.81
C SER A 241 17.29 6.54 9.68
N TYR A 242 16.38 6.00 8.88
CA TYR A 242 16.20 4.57 8.62
C TYR A 242 16.49 4.25 7.14
N LEU A 243 17.34 3.27 6.86
CA LEU A 243 17.64 2.83 5.49
C LEU A 243 16.77 1.62 5.10
N GLY A 244 15.72 1.86 4.32
CA GLY A 244 14.84 0.83 3.77
C GLY A 244 15.25 0.38 2.36
N LYS A 245 14.59 -0.66 1.84
CA LYS A 245 14.76 -1.14 0.46
C LYS A 245 13.45 -0.99 -0.32
N TYR A 246 13.49 -0.25 -1.43
CA TYR A 246 12.38 -0.17 -2.38
C TYR A 246 12.88 -0.61 -3.76
N LYS A 247 12.23 -1.63 -4.32
CA LYS A 247 12.71 -2.34 -5.53
C LYS A 247 14.18 -2.77 -5.35
N LYS A 248 15.09 -2.30 -6.22
CA LYS A 248 16.53 -2.56 -6.19
C LYS A 248 17.34 -1.43 -5.52
N ALA A 249 16.69 -0.35 -5.08
CA ALA A 249 17.36 0.82 -4.50
C ALA A 249 17.17 0.88 -2.98
N HIS A 250 18.15 1.48 -2.30
CA HIS A 250 18.03 1.84 -0.89
C HIS A 250 17.36 3.21 -0.77
N VAL A 251 16.45 3.35 0.19
CA VAL A 251 15.69 4.57 0.46
C VAL A 251 16.01 5.01 1.86
N LEU A 252 16.54 6.23 2.01
CA LEU A 252 16.80 6.81 3.31
C LEU A 252 15.55 7.56 3.78
N LEU A 253 14.98 7.09 4.89
CA LEU A 253 13.88 7.72 5.58
C LEU A 253 14.47 8.56 6.71
N HIS A 254 14.51 9.88 6.58
CA HIS A 254 14.88 10.78 7.67
C HIS A 254 13.76 10.88 8.72
N ASP A 255 14.03 11.39 9.91
CA ASP A 255 13.07 11.60 11.00
C ASP A 255 12.15 10.39 11.33
N VAL A 256 12.73 9.20 11.41
CA VAL A 256 12.12 7.95 11.85
C VAL A 256 12.59 7.62 13.28
N ASN A 257 11.63 7.37 14.16
CA ASN A 257 11.88 6.81 15.48
C ASN A 257 11.89 5.28 15.41
N VAL A 258 12.90 4.66 16.03
CA VAL A 258 12.96 3.20 16.21
C VAL A 258 12.79 2.90 17.68
N SER A 259 11.62 2.40 18.05
CA SER A 259 11.27 2.09 19.45
C SER A 259 11.26 0.59 19.69
N ASN A 260 11.65 0.18 20.91
CA ASN A 260 11.42 -1.19 21.37
C ASN A 260 9.92 -1.36 21.64
N LEU A 261 9.30 -2.34 20.98
CA LEU A 261 7.88 -2.63 21.05
C LEU A 261 7.71 -4.12 21.36
N ASN A 262 6.89 -4.44 22.36
CA ASN A 262 6.38 -5.81 22.49
C ASN A 262 5.24 -5.96 21.50
N TYR A 263 5.55 -6.40 20.28
CA TYR A 263 4.56 -6.59 19.23
C TYR A 263 3.67 -7.77 19.60
N VAL A 264 2.37 -7.53 19.73
CA VAL A 264 1.34 -8.51 20.02
C VAL A 264 0.45 -8.63 18.80
N ARG A 265 0.54 -9.74 18.08
CA ARG A 265 -0.26 -9.92 16.87
C ARG A 265 -1.73 -10.09 17.24
N ARG A 266 -2.54 -9.07 16.96
CA ARG A 266 -3.94 -8.95 17.37
C ARG A 266 -4.80 -10.06 16.76
N ASP A 267 -5.86 -10.41 17.48
CA ASP A 267 -6.92 -11.27 16.94
C ASP A 267 -7.54 -10.66 15.67
N ARG A 268 -7.88 -11.52 14.70
CA ARG A 268 -8.35 -11.04 13.39
C ARG A 268 -9.74 -10.42 13.42
N ALA A 269 -10.62 -10.84 14.33
CA ALA A 269 -11.94 -10.24 14.47
C ALA A 269 -11.83 -8.84 15.11
N GLU A 270 -10.99 -8.69 16.13
CA GLU A 270 -10.72 -7.37 16.74
C GLU A 270 -10.06 -6.42 15.74
N TYR A 271 -9.06 -6.89 14.98
CA TYR A 271 -8.44 -6.14 13.90
C TYR A 271 -9.48 -5.63 12.89
N ALA A 272 -10.40 -6.50 12.46
CA ALA A 272 -11.41 -6.15 11.46
C ALA A 272 -12.32 -5.00 11.94
N VAL A 273 -12.77 -5.05 13.20
CA VAL A 273 -13.60 -3.99 13.79
C VAL A 273 -12.86 -2.65 13.81
N LEU A 274 -11.60 -2.63 14.25
CA LEU A 274 -10.79 -1.40 14.26
C LEU A 274 -10.50 -0.91 12.85
N ARG A 275 -10.31 -1.81 11.88
CA ARG A 275 -10.08 -1.46 10.49
C ARG A 275 -11.33 -0.86 9.83
N ASP A 276 -12.50 -1.36 10.17
CA ASP A 276 -13.78 -0.82 9.67
C ASP A 276 -14.06 0.57 10.24
N GLU A 277 -13.82 0.77 11.54
CA GLU A 277 -13.90 2.09 12.18
C GLU A 277 -12.92 3.07 11.52
N PHE A 278 -11.68 2.61 11.26
CA PHE A 278 -10.66 3.40 10.59
C PHE A 278 -11.13 3.89 9.22
N ASN A 279 -11.61 2.96 8.40
CA ASN A 279 -12.02 3.23 7.02
C ASN A 279 -13.23 4.16 6.94
N SER A 280 -14.19 3.98 7.85
CA SER A 280 -15.49 4.67 7.82
C SER A 280 -15.47 6.07 8.43
N SER A 281 -14.71 6.29 9.50
CA SER A 281 -14.83 7.51 10.31
C SER A 281 -13.49 8.16 10.69
N VAL A 282 -12.50 7.37 11.11
CA VAL A 282 -11.26 7.92 11.65
C VAL A 282 -10.40 8.51 10.54
N ARG A 283 -10.19 7.77 9.44
CA ARG A 283 -9.39 8.25 8.30
C ARG A 283 -9.90 9.58 7.72
N PRO A 284 -11.19 9.75 7.38
CA PRO A 284 -11.66 11.05 6.90
C PRO A 284 -11.57 12.15 7.96
N THR A 285 -11.73 11.83 9.25
CA THR A 285 -11.56 12.80 10.36
C THR A 285 -10.12 13.26 10.50
N PHE A 286 -9.16 12.32 10.47
CA PHE A 286 -7.73 12.60 10.49
C PHE A 286 -7.35 13.52 9.33
N LEU A 287 -7.73 13.17 8.09
CA LEU A 287 -7.41 13.97 6.90
C LEU A 287 -7.95 15.39 7.00
N LYS A 288 -9.19 15.57 7.48
CA LYS A 288 -9.79 16.90 7.70
C LYS A 288 -9.01 17.72 8.73
N SER A 289 -8.51 17.08 9.78
CA SER A 289 -7.71 17.76 10.81
C SER A 289 -6.37 18.32 10.28
N LEU A 290 -5.89 17.82 9.13
CA LEU A 290 -4.65 18.31 8.51
C LEU A 290 -4.84 19.51 7.59
N THR A 291 -6.06 19.89 7.23
CA THR A 291 -6.34 20.91 6.20
C THR A 291 -5.59 22.23 6.41
N ASP A 292 -5.56 22.71 7.66
CA ASP A 292 -4.90 23.96 8.05
C ASP A 292 -3.54 23.73 8.76
N HIS A 293 -3.05 22.50 8.77
CA HIS A 293 -1.79 22.16 9.44
C HIS A 293 -0.60 22.75 8.65
N PRO A 294 0.39 23.38 9.29
CA PRO A 294 1.54 23.98 8.61
C PRO A 294 2.23 23.02 7.63
N ASP A 295 2.49 21.78 8.05
CA ASP A 295 3.10 20.76 7.19
C ASP A 295 2.25 20.42 5.96
N ALA A 296 0.92 20.50 6.06
CA ALA A 296 0.03 20.27 4.93
C ALA A 296 0.08 21.45 3.95
N LEU A 297 0.08 22.66 4.49
CA LEU A 297 0.17 23.90 3.70
C LEU A 297 1.51 24.04 2.99
N SER A 298 2.60 23.49 3.53
CA SER A 298 3.91 23.47 2.87
C SER A 298 4.05 22.34 1.84
N THR A 299 3.38 21.21 2.04
CA THR A 299 3.55 19.99 1.23
C THR A 299 2.56 19.90 0.06
N PHE A 300 1.35 20.45 0.19
CA PHE A 300 0.26 20.22 -0.74
C PHE A 300 -0.16 21.45 -1.53
N ASP A 301 -0.48 21.25 -2.81
CA ASP A 301 -1.13 22.24 -3.64
C ASP A 301 -2.60 22.45 -3.25
N SER A 302 -3.24 23.48 -3.80
CA SER A 302 -4.64 23.80 -3.48
C SER A 302 -5.61 22.65 -3.77
N ASN A 303 -5.33 21.82 -4.79
CA ASN A 303 -6.17 20.67 -5.12
C ASN A 303 -6.08 19.59 -4.03
N ASN A 304 -4.88 19.26 -3.56
CA ASN A 304 -4.70 18.28 -2.51
C ASN A 304 -5.19 18.80 -1.14
N LEU A 305 -5.06 20.10 -0.86
CA LEU A 305 -5.65 20.72 0.33
C LEU A 305 -7.19 20.63 0.31
N LEU A 306 -7.84 20.85 -0.83
CA LEU A 306 -9.29 20.64 -0.98
C LEU A 306 -9.70 19.17 -0.73
N ARG A 307 -8.86 18.21 -1.13
CA ARG A 307 -9.11 16.79 -0.85
C ARG A 307 -9.03 16.51 0.65
N LEU A 308 -8.02 17.04 1.35
CA LEU A 308 -7.93 16.92 2.81
C LEU A 308 -9.18 17.48 3.50
N ALA A 309 -9.65 18.65 3.08
CA ALA A 309 -10.87 19.28 3.60
C ALA A 309 -12.12 18.40 3.41
N ASP A 310 -12.17 17.61 2.34
CA ASP A 310 -13.25 16.64 2.07
C ASP A 310 -13.04 15.29 2.77
N GLY A 311 -11.96 15.12 3.54
CA GLY A 311 -11.59 13.86 4.19
C GLY A 311 -11.08 12.80 3.21
N LYS A 312 -10.54 13.23 2.06
CA LYS A 312 -9.98 12.38 1.01
C LYS A 312 -8.47 12.47 1.01
N VAL A 313 -7.84 11.35 0.70
CA VAL A 313 -6.38 11.25 0.66
C VAL A 313 -5.85 12.01 -0.57
N PRO A 314 -4.80 12.84 -0.44
CA PRO A 314 -4.06 13.42 -1.56
C PRO A 314 -3.53 12.36 -2.54
N PHE A 315 -3.33 12.74 -3.80
CA PHE A 315 -2.83 11.80 -4.81
C PHE A 315 -1.39 11.37 -4.51
N GLY A 316 -1.12 10.06 -4.49
CA GLY A 316 0.21 9.52 -4.19
C GLY A 316 0.56 9.45 -2.70
N TRP A 317 -0.42 9.65 -1.81
CA TRP A 317 -0.25 9.58 -0.34
C TRP A 317 -1.18 8.54 0.28
N GLN A 318 -0.91 8.15 1.52
CA GLN A 318 -1.73 7.24 2.32
C GLN A 318 -1.67 7.57 3.81
N VAL A 319 -2.74 7.26 4.53
CA VAL A 319 -2.74 7.31 6.00
C VAL A 319 -2.17 6.00 6.53
N HIS A 320 -1.09 6.10 7.30
CA HIS A 320 -0.36 5.00 7.91
C HIS A 320 -0.51 5.06 9.43
N HIS A 321 -0.57 3.90 10.07
CA HIS A 321 -0.54 3.78 11.52
C HIS A 321 0.91 3.63 11.98
N LYS A 322 1.37 4.52 12.87
CA LYS A 322 2.71 4.50 13.47
C LYS A 322 2.98 3.18 14.19
N ILE A 323 2.01 2.73 14.98
CA ILE A 323 1.92 1.38 15.54
C ILE A 323 0.71 0.71 14.86
N PRO A 324 0.88 -0.43 14.17
CA PRO A 324 -0.13 -0.96 13.28
C PRO A 324 -1.33 -1.52 14.04
N LEU A 325 -2.49 -1.57 13.40
CA LEU A 325 -3.68 -2.22 13.95
C LEU A 325 -3.52 -3.75 14.07
N ASP A 326 -2.59 -4.37 13.33
CA ASP A 326 -2.26 -5.79 13.51
C ASP A 326 -1.48 -6.01 14.83
N ASP A 327 -0.97 -4.94 15.44
CA ASP A 327 -0.40 -4.88 16.79
C ASP A 327 -1.37 -4.19 17.78
N SER A 328 -0.92 -3.91 19.00
CA SER A 328 -1.48 -3.01 20.01
C SER A 328 -1.81 -1.58 19.55
N GLY A 329 -1.54 -1.19 18.30
CA GLY A 329 -1.88 0.10 17.75
C GLY A 329 -3.39 0.41 17.79
N THR A 330 -3.73 1.70 17.83
CA THR A 330 -5.13 2.17 17.93
C THR A 330 -5.47 3.16 16.81
N ASN A 331 -6.75 3.51 16.71
CA ASN A 331 -7.25 4.55 15.82
C ASN A 331 -7.10 5.99 16.37
N ALA A 332 -6.31 6.19 17.43
CA ALA A 332 -6.01 7.52 17.91
C ALA A 332 -5.28 8.33 16.83
N LEU A 333 -5.64 9.62 16.68
CA LEU A 333 -5.12 10.47 15.60
C LEU A 333 -3.60 10.69 15.69
N ASP A 334 -3.03 10.66 16.90
CA ASP A 334 -1.58 10.78 17.13
C ASP A 334 -0.79 9.53 16.69
N ASN A 335 -1.45 8.37 16.62
CA ASN A 335 -0.94 7.14 16.03
C ASN A 335 -1.05 7.13 14.50
N LEU A 336 -1.59 8.18 13.87
CA LEU A 336 -1.70 8.29 12.42
C LEU A 336 -0.68 9.25 11.85
N ILE A 337 -0.32 9.00 10.60
CA ILE A 337 0.53 9.87 9.80
C ILE A 337 0.09 9.78 8.33
N LEU A 338 0.08 10.90 7.62
CA LEU A 338 -0.12 10.92 6.18
C LEU A 338 1.26 10.81 5.50
N ILE A 339 1.53 9.69 4.83
CA ILE A 339 2.83 9.37 4.25
C ILE A 339 2.76 9.25 2.73
N GLN A 340 3.77 9.75 2.04
CA GLN A 340 3.89 9.60 0.59
C GLN A 340 4.14 8.13 0.24
N ASN A 341 3.38 7.62 -0.73
CA ASN A 341 3.33 6.20 -1.05
C ASN A 341 4.69 5.65 -1.48
N SER A 342 5.23 6.21 -2.55
CA SER A 342 6.54 5.85 -3.08
C SER A 342 7.50 7.02 -2.89
N PRO A 343 8.73 6.77 -2.40
CA PRO A 343 9.28 5.46 -2.01
C PRO A 343 9.01 5.09 -0.53
N TYR A 344 8.53 6.04 0.28
CA TYR A 344 8.62 5.98 1.73
C TYR A 344 7.69 4.96 2.39
N HIS A 345 6.39 5.02 2.11
CA HIS A 345 5.44 4.06 2.69
C HIS A 345 5.75 2.62 2.26
N SER A 346 6.15 2.42 1.01
CA SER A 346 6.55 1.08 0.52
C SER A 346 7.80 0.55 1.22
N ALA A 347 8.82 1.38 1.43
CA ALA A 347 10.03 0.98 2.13
C ALA A 347 9.75 0.65 3.60
N LEU A 348 8.95 1.47 4.29
CA LEU A 348 8.59 1.28 5.68
C LEU A 348 7.71 0.03 5.90
N SER A 349 6.65 -0.12 5.11
CA SER A 349 5.70 -1.23 5.28
C SER A 349 6.33 -2.59 4.98
N LYS A 350 7.26 -2.67 4.01
CA LYS A 350 8.03 -3.90 3.75
C LYS A 350 8.87 -4.31 4.94
N THR A 351 9.55 -3.36 5.55
CA THR A 351 10.35 -3.57 6.76
C THR A 351 9.49 -4.04 7.93
N GLN A 352 8.36 -3.39 8.15
CA GLN A 352 7.38 -3.74 9.18
C GLN A 352 6.78 -5.14 8.95
N ALA A 353 6.50 -5.50 7.70
CA ALA A 353 6.01 -6.84 7.36
C ALA A 353 7.05 -7.93 7.63
N ILE A 354 8.35 -7.66 7.40
CA ILE A 354 9.42 -8.61 7.73
C ILE A 354 9.48 -8.87 9.24
N ILE A 355 9.27 -7.84 10.07
CA ILE A 355 9.27 -7.96 11.54
C ILE A 355 8.18 -8.93 12.01
N SER A 356 6.98 -8.82 11.44
CA SER A 356 5.80 -9.55 11.92
C SER A 356 5.53 -10.86 11.16
N LYS A 357 6.25 -11.14 10.07
CA LYS A 357 5.99 -12.24 9.13
C LYS A 357 5.80 -13.59 9.81
N ASP A 358 6.72 -13.97 10.69
CA ASP A 358 6.77 -15.30 11.29
C ASP A 358 6.10 -15.36 12.67
N LEU A 359 5.47 -14.27 13.13
CA LEU A 359 4.78 -14.23 14.42
C LEU A 359 3.34 -14.76 14.28
N PRO A 360 2.96 -15.85 14.96
CA PRO A 360 1.58 -16.33 14.91
C PRO A 360 0.58 -15.33 15.49
N TYR A 361 -0.70 -15.44 15.10
CA TYR A 361 -1.77 -14.66 15.73
C TYR A 361 -1.85 -14.97 17.23
N ASN A 362 -2.15 -13.95 18.04
CA ASN A 362 -2.19 -14.00 19.50
C ASN A 362 -0.85 -14.33 20.17
N ALA A 363 0.26 -14.32 19.42
CA ALA A 363 1.60 -14.40 19.97
C ALA A 363 2.21 -13.00 20.10
N SER A 364 3.23 -12.89 20.95
CA SER A 364 3.96 -11.66 21.15
C SER A 364 5.46 -11.86 21.03
N THR A 365 6.17 -10.85 20.53
CA THR A 365 7.63 -10.83 20.53
C THR A 365 8.14 -9.40 20.67
N ASN A 366 9.30 -9.24 21.31
CA ASN A 366 9.94 -7.94 21.38
C ASN A 366 10.64 -7.66 20.06
N VAL A 367 10.29 -6.54 19.45
CA VAL A 367 10.80 -6.12 18.16
C VAL A 367 11.26 -4.67 18.26
N LEU A 368 12.10 -4.31 17.30
CA LEU A 368 12.21 -2.91 16.94
C LEU A 368 11.12 -2.53 15.99
N TRP A 369 10.49 -1.40 16.26
CA TRP A 369 9.49 -0.86 15.38
C TRP A 369 9.93 0.50 14.83
N PRO A 370 10.23 0.60 13.52
CA PRO A 370 10.46 1.88 12.88
C PRO A 370 9.12 2.57 12.62
N SER A 371 9.04 3.84 13.01
CA SER A 371 7.86 4.68 12.83
C SER A 371 8.26 6.13 12.52
N PRO A 372 7.74 6.74 11.46
CA PRO A 372 8.03 8.13 11.11
C PRO A 372 7.43 9.10 12.14
N ASN A 373 8.17 10.17 12.43
CA ASN A 373 7.70 11.25 13.29
C ASN A 373 6.78 12.21 12.53
N GLY A 374 6.03 13.03 13.29
CA GLY A 374 5.15 14.05 12.74
C GLY A 374 3.76 13.53 12.33
N VAL A 375 3.09 14.33 11.49
CA VAL A 375 1.73 14.06 10.97
C VAL A 375 1.68 13.92 9.45
N ILE A 376 2.72 14.41 8.75
CA ILE A 376 2.93 14.28 7.30
C ILE A 376 4.37 13.83 7.05
N TYR A 377 4.58 12.91 6.10
CA TYR A 377 5.92 12.38 5.79
C TYR A 377 6.16 12.11 4.29
N PRO A 378 7.27 12.60 3.70
CA PRO A 378 8.18 13.59 4.27
C PRO A 378 7.48 14.96 4.35
N VAL A 379 7.98 15.84 5.21
CA VAL A 379 7.58 17.26 5.14
C VAL A 379 8.48 17.93 4.11
N GLU A 380 7.89 18.49 3.05
CA GLU A 380 8.65 19.39 2.17
C GLU A 380 8.99 20.65 2.97
N LYS A 381 10.30 20.88 3.18
CA LYS A 381 10.85 22.05 3.87
C LYS A 381 11.23 23.15 2.89
#